data_AF-A0AA85F390-F1
#
_entry.id   AF-A0AA85F390-F1
#
_cell.length_a   1.000
_cell.length_b   1.000
_cell.length_c   1.000
_cell.angle_alpha   90.00
_cell.angle_beta   90.00
_cell.angle_gamma   90.00
#
_symmetry.space_group_name_H-M   'P 1'
#
loop_
_entity.id
_entity.type
_entity.pdbx_description
1 polymer ?
#
loop_
_entity_poly.entity_id
_entity_poly.type
_entity_poly.pdbx_seq_one_letter_code
_entity_poly.pdbx_strand_id
1 'polypeptide(L)'
;MSGNMTTLRRHHSTFSHTMNKFKAMDKANNPQGAKPNFASGGKGAQPNAKQIMLDWCKAVTKGYEGVDIQNFGSSWGDGLAFCALIHHFYPDSFDFSTLDPKNKRANFELAFEKAEKLGNVSPLLDIEDLMRMKVPDWKCVFTQIQLYYRRFHLEEGKNATVPPTGILPKAAPKPETTDE
;
A
#
# COMPACT_ATOMS: atom_id res chain seq x y z
N MET A 1 -33.32 -38.20 -15.53
CA MET A 1 -31.87 -38.08 -15.21
C MET A 1 -31.22 -37.34 -16.36
N SER A 2 -30.78 -36.11 -16.15
CA SER A 2 -29.68 -35.46 -16.90
C SER A 2 -29.38 -34.14 -16.19
N GLY A 3 -28.21 -34.09 -15.56
CA GLY A 3 -27.72 -32.92 -14.84
C GLY A 3 -27.17 -31.88 -15.81
N ASN A 4 -27.48 -30.62 -15.53
CA ASN A 4 -26.87 -29.49 -16.23
C ASN A 4 -25.54 -29.15 -15.54
N MET A 5 -24.45 -29.25 -16.30
CA MET A 5 -23.11 -28.88 -15.88
C MET A 5 -22.89 -27.39 -16.19
N THR A 6 -23.01 -26.52 -15.18
CA THR A 6 -22.75 -25.09 -15.32
C THR A 6 -21.28 -24.80 -15.05
N THR A 7 -20.56 -24.40 -16.10
CA THR A 7 -19.18 -23.92 -16.09
C THR A 7 -19.01 -22.75 -15.13
N LEU A 8 -18.22 -22.94 -14.06
CA LEU A 8 -17.77 -21.89 -13.16
C LEU A 8 -16.73 -21.01 -13.86
N ARG A 9 -17.15 -19.87 -14.41
CA ARG A 9 -16.24 -18.87 -14.98
C ARG A 9 -15.60 -18.06 -13.85
N ARG A 10 -14.31 -18.32 -13.64
CA ARG A 10 -13.40 -17.62 -12.74
C ARG A 10 -13.44 -16.10 -13.01
N HIS A 11 -13.88 -15.30 -12.04
CA HIS A 11 -13.81 -13.84 -12.10
C HIS A 11 -12.35 -13.39 -12.01
N HIS A 12 -11.76 -13.02 -13.14
CA HIS A 12 -10.56 -12.18 -13.23
C HIS A 12 -11.03 -10.83 -13.77
N SER A 13 -10.86 -9.74 -13.01
CA SER A 13 -10.63 -8.35 -13.49
C SER A 13 -11.06 -7.29 -12.45
N THR A 14 -10.40 -7.28 -11.29
CA THR A 14 -10.36 -6.11 -10.39
C THR A 14 -9.08 -5.28 -10.58
N PHE A 15 -8.04 -5.86 -11.20
CA PHE A 15 -6.73 -5.24 -11.40
C PHE A 15 -6.75 -4.01 -12.33
N SER A 16 -7.52 -4.04 -13.43
CA SER A 16 -7.48 -2.96 -14.44
C SER A 16 -8.17 -1.66 -13.97
N HIS A 17 -9.12 -1.74 -13.04
CA HIS A 17 -9.91 -0.58 -12.62
C HIS A 17 -9.17 0.32 -11.62
N THR A 18 -8.33 -0.25 -10.75
CA THR A 18 -7.62 0.49 -9.71
C THR A 18 -6.44 1.30 -10.30
N MET A 19 -5.76 0.78 -11.32
CA MET A 19 -4.68 1.51 -12.01
C MET A 19 -5.19 2.68 -12.87
N ASN A 20 -6.35 2.52 -13.52
CA ASN A 20 -6.94 3.61 -14.32
C ASN A 20 -7.41 4.80 -13.46
N LYS A 21 -7.82 4.57 -12.21
CA LYS A 21 -8.14 5.66 -11.27
C LYS A 21 -6.91 6.47 -10.84
N PHE A 22 -5.71 5.86 -10.81
CA PHE A 22 -4.50 6.53 -10.35
C PHE A 22 -3.76 7.30 -11.45
N LYS A 23 -3.84 6.85 -12.71
CA LYS A 23 -3.24 7.55 -13.87
C LYS A 23 -3.89 8.92 -14.14
N ALA A 24 -5.12 9.13 -13.69
CA ALA A 24 -5.84 10.39 -13.83
C ALA A 24 -5.45 11.46 -12.80
N MET A 25 -4.68 11.12 -11.76
CA MET A 25 -4.39 12.05 -10.65
C MET A 25 -3.06 12.81 -10.80
N ASP A 26 -2.22 12.44 -11.77
CA ASP A 26 -0.91 13.07 -12.02
C ASP A 26 -0.98 14.32 -12.93
N LYS A 27 -2.15 14.61 -13.54
CA LYS A 27 -2.31 15.66 -14.56
C LYS A 27 -2.79 17.03 -14.07
N ALA A 28 -2.84 17.28 -12.76
CA ALA A 28 -3.45 18.50 -12.21
C ALA A 28 -2.59 19.23 -11.17
N ASN A 29 -1.29 19.42 -11.41
CA ASN A 29 -0.53 20.45 -10.69
C ASN A 29 0.64 21.01 -11.50
N ASN A 30 0.38 21.99 -12.37
CA ASN A 30 1.42 22.86 -12.92
C ASN A 30 0.82 24.24 -13.30
N PRO A 31 1.05 25.30 -12.52
CA PRO A 31 1.06 26.65 -13.03
C PRO A 31 2.50 27.04 -13.41
N GLN A 32 2.60 27.52 -14.64
CA GLN A 32 3.77 27.96 -15.41
C GLN A 32 4.79 28.84 -14.65
N GLY A 33 6.08 28.57 -14.89
CA GLY A 33 7.04 29.60 -15.30
C GLY A 33 7.81 30.39 -14.23
N ALA A 34 8.92 29.84 -13.74
CA ALA A 34 10.08 30.64 -13.33
C ALA A 34 11.35 29.78 -13.44
N LYS A 35 12.29 30.18 -14.30
CA LYS A 35 13.66 29.62 -14.31
C LYS A 35 14.49 30.34 -13.24
N PRO A 36 15.25 29.61 -12.41
CA PRO A 36 16.51 30.17 -11.94
C PRO A 36 17.70 29.28 -12.31
N ASN A 37 18.75 30.02 -12.63
CA ASN A 37 20.10 29.63 -12.97
C ASN A 37 20.77 28.83 -11.84
N PHE A 38 21.19 27.58 -12.10
CA PHE A 38 21.95 26.79 -11.12
C PHE A 38 23.46 27.00 -11.30
N ALA A 39 23.96 28.06 -10.67
CA ALA A 39 25.34 28.10 -10.22
C ALA A 39 25.45 27.36 -8.87
N SER A 40 26.52 26.58 -8.72
CA SER A 40 26.90 25.77 -7.56
C SER A 40 26.70 26.44 -6.20
N GLY A 41 26.27 25.64 -5.22
CA GLY A 41 26.35 26.00 -3.80
C GLY A 41 25.43 25.13 -2.96
N GLY A 42 26.02 24.23 -2.16
CA GLY A 42 25.31 23.25 -1.33
C GLY A 42 24.20 23.88 -0.46
N LYS A 43 23.05 23.20 -0.41
CA LYS A 43 21.95 23.48 0.51
C LYS A 43 21.32 22.16 0.94
N GLY A 44 21.04 22.03 2.23
CA GLY A 44 20.51 20.83 2.88
C GLY A 44 19.38 20.21 2.07
N ALA A 45 19.56 18.94 1.73
CA ALA A 45 18.57 18.14 1.03
C ALA A 45 17.32 18.10 1.90
N GLN A 46 16.25 18.76 1.47
CA GLN A 46 14.91 18.45 1.95
C GLN A 46 14.77 16.92 1.86
N PRO A 47 14.49 16.22 2.97
CA PRO A 47 14.35 14.78 2.91
C PRO A 47 13.22 14.49 1.93
N ASN A 48 13.58 13.82 0.83
CA ASN A 48 12.60 13.44 -0.17
C ASN A 48 11.52 12.59 0.54
N ALA A 49 10.26 12.70 0.15
CA ALA A 49 9.16 12.00 0.83
C ALA A 49 9.41 10.48 0.97
N LYS A 50 10.18 9.91 0.05
CA LYS A 50 10.64 8.52 0.07
C LYS A 50 11.57 8.23 1.26
N GLN A 51 12.50 9.13 1.57
CA GLN A 51 13.43 9.03 2.68
C GLN A 51 12.69 9.13 4.01
N ILE A 52 11.74 10.07 4.14
CA ILE A 52 10.90 10.21 5.33
C ILE A 52 10.16 8.90 5.63
N MET A 53 9.54 8.30 4.60
CA MET A 53 8.84 7.02 4.76
C MET A 53 9.80 5.88 5.09
N LEU A 54 11.00 5.88 4.51
CA LEU A 54 12.01 4.85 4.78
C LEU A 54 12.50 4.94 6.23
N ASP A 55 12.78 6.14 6.70
CA ASP A 55 13.22 6.40 8.08
C ASP A 55 12.12 6.03 9.07
N TRP A 56 10.85 6.33 8.76
CA TRP A 56 9.72 5.88 9.55
C TRP A 56 9.63 4.35 9.63
N CYS A 57 9.71 3.65 8.50
CA CYS A 57 9.70 2.18 8.50
C CYS A 57 10.83 1.61 9.35
N LYS A 58 12.05 2.16 9.23
CA LYS A 58 13.21 1.75 10.03
C LYS A 58 13.00 1.99 11.53
N ALA A 59 12.41 3.12 11.90
CA ALA A 59 12.13 3.45 13.29
C ALA A 59 11.09 2.49 13.91
N VAL A 60 10.01 2.23 13.19
CA VAL A 60 8.91 1.35 13.63
C VAL A 60 9.35 -0.11 13.75
N THR A 61 10.18 -0.58 12.82
CA THR A 61 10.65 -1.98 12.78
C THR A 61 11.96 -2.20 13.53
N LYS A 62 12.45 -1.21 14.27
CA LYS A 62 13.67 -1.35 15.06
C LYS A 62 13.50 -2.44 16.11
N GLY A 63 14.38 -3.44 16.06
CA GLY A 63 14.40 -4.56 17.02
C GLY A 63 13.62 -5.81 16.58
N TYR A 64 12.98 -5.79 15.40
CA TYR A 64 12.40 -6.99 14.80
C TYR A 64 13.51 -7.83 14.16
N GLU A 65 13.66 -9.07 14.63
CA GLU A 65 14.63 -10.00 14.06
C GLU A 65 14.28 -10.34 12.61
N GLY A 66 15.30 -10.45 11.75
CA GLY A 66 15.11 -10.77 10.34
C GLY A 66 14.56 -9.63 9.48
N VAL A 67 14.36 -8.42 10.04
CA VAL A 67 13.85 -7.27 9.30
C VAL A 67 14.92 -6.18 9.18
N ASP A 68 15.36 -5.93 7.94
CA ASP A 68 16.23 -4.81 7.60
C ASP A 68 15.73 -4.03 6.37
N ILE A 69 15.08 -2.90 6.61
CA ILE A 69 14.42 -2.10 5.58
C ILE A 69 15.39 -1.09 5.00
N GLN A 70 15.98 -1.38 3.84
CA GLN A 70 16.94 -0.48 3.16
C GLN A 70 16.35 0.19 1.91
N ASN A 71 15.24 -0.32 1.40
CA ASN A 71 14.58 0.19 0.19
C ASN A 71 13.11 -0.23 0.18
N PHE A 72 12.35 0.20 -0.83
CA PHE A 72 10.95 -0.22 -1.06
C PHE A 72 10.82 -1.40 -2.03
N GLY A 73 11.87 -2.18 -2.25
CA GLY A 73 11.84 -3.34 -3.15
C GLY A 73 12.24 -4.59 -2.39
N SER A 74 13.51 -5.01 -2.57
CA SER A 74 14.07 -6.25 -2.02
C SER A 74 13.85 -6.46 -0.51
N SER A 75 13.89 -5.40 0.31
CA SER A 75 13.66 -5.51 1.76
C SER A 75 12.25 -5.94 2.15
N TRP A 76 11.32 -5.95 1.20
CA TRP A 76 9.92 -6.33 1.40
C TRP A 76 9.60 -7.68 0.74
N GLY A 77 10.64 -8.34 0.21
CA GLY A 77 10.52 -9.50 -0.66
C GLY A 77 10.14 -10.79 0.06
N ASP A 78 10.24 -10.87 1.39
CA ASP A 78 9.89 -12.04 2.21
C ASP A 78 8.60 -11.87 3.03
N GLY A 79 7.99 -10.68 2.97
CA GLY A 79 6.79 -10.32 3.70
C GLY A 79 7.01 -9.93 5.17
N LEU A 80 8.19 -10.17 5.76
CA LEU A 80 8.42 -9.92 7.19
C LEU A 80 8.34 -8.43 7.53
N ALA A 81 8.82 -7.56 6.64
CA ALA A 81 8.72 -6.11 6.84
C ALA A 81 7.26 -5.62 6.93
N PHE A 82 6.32 -6.23 6.18
CA PHE A 82 4.90 -5.91 6.31
C PHE A 82 4.32 -6.41 7.63
N CYS A 83 4.65 -7.65 8.02
CA CYS A 83 4.25 -8.20 9.31
C CYS A 83 4.75 -7.34 10.48
N ALA A 84 6.02 -6.92 10.46
CA ALA A 84 6.63 -6.14 11.53
C ALA A 84 5.95 -4.78 11.71
N LEU A 85 5.59 -4.11 10.61
CA LEU A 85 4.83 -2.86 10.68
C LEU A 85 3.48 -3.06 11.38
N ILE A 86 2.72 -4.08 11.00
CA ILE A 86 1.39 -4.33 11.57
C ILE A 86 1.51 -4.73 13.04
N HIS A 87 2.46 -5.61 13.37
CA HIS A 87 2.70 -6.08 14.73
C HIS A 87 3.14 -4.93 15.65
N HIS A 88 3.85 -3.92 15.15
CA HIS A 88 4.21 -2.76 15.96
C HIS A 88 2.99 -2.01 16.49
N PHE A 89 1.97 -1.79 15.66
CA PHE A 89 0.74 -1.10 16.05
C PHE A 89 -0.27 -2.03 16.72
N TYR A 90 -0.25 -3.33 16.39
CA TYR A 90 -1.13 -4.35 16.94
C TYR A 90 -0.32 -5.56 17.42
N PRO A 91 0.41 -5.45 18.55
CA PRO A 91 1.28 -6.52 19.04
C PRO A 91 0.53 -7.80 19.41
N ASP A 92 -0.74 -7.68 19.82
CA ASP A 92 -1.57 -8.84 20.19
C ASP A 92 -2.21 -9.54 18.96
N SER A 93 -1.92 -9.09 17.74
CA SER A 93 -2.61 -9.58 16.55
C SER A 93 -2.12 -10.93 16.03
N PHE A 94 -0.84 -11.27 16.27
CA PHE A 94 -0.17 -12.54 15.97
C PHE A 94 1.22 -12.57 16.61
N ASP A 95 1.86 -13.73 16.74
CA ASP A 95 3.21 -13.84 17.28
C ASP A 95 4.26 -13.71 16.16
N PHE A 96 4.95 -12.56 16.11
CA PHE A 96 5.98 -12.29 15.11
C PHE A 96 7.18 -13.27 15.20
N SER A 97 7.52 -13.75 16.39
CA SER A 97 8.71 -14.61 16.61
C SER A 97 8.61 -15.98 15.93
N THR A 98 7.39 -16.38 15.54
CA THR A 98 7.11 -17.63 14.84
C THR A 98 7.26 -17.55 13.32
N LEU A 99 7.46 -16.35 12.77
CA LEU A 99 7.53 -16.13 11.33
C LEU A 99 8.90 -16.51 10.77
N ASP A 100 8.91 -17.12 9.59
CA ASP A 100 10.14 -17.50 8.87
C ASP A 100 10.17 -16.76 7.51
N PRO A 101 11.30 -16.11 7.14
CA PRO A 101 11.43 -15.45 5.83
C PRO A 101 11.24 -16.39 4.63
N LYS A 102 11.43 -17.71 4.81
CA LYS A 102 11.17 -18.73 3.77
C LYS A 102 9.68 -18.91 3.50
N ASN A 103 8.82 -18.60 4.46
CA ASN A 103 7.36 -18.72 4.36
C ASN A 103 6.71 -17.47 3.75
N LYS A 104 7.31 -16.93 2.69
CA LYS A 104 6.95 -15.67 2.03
C LYS A 104 5.44 -15.53 1.76
N ARG A 105 4.80 -16.59 1.25
CA ARG A 105 3.34 -16.59 0.98
C ARG A 105 2.53 -16.34 2.24
N ALA A 106 2.78 -17.12 3.29
CA ALA A 106 2.08 -17.03 4.56
C ALA A 106 2.29 -15.65 5.22
N ASN A 107 3.51 -15.10 5.11
CA ASN A 107 3.81 -13.77 5.64
C ASN A 107 2.97 -12.68 4.95
N PHE A 108 2.86 -12.70 3.62
CA PHE A 108 2.02 -11.72 2.91
C PHE A 108 0.53 -11.92 3.18
N GLU A 109 0.04 -13.15 3.18
CA GLU A 109 -1.37 -13.45 3.48
C GLU A 109 -1.73 -12.94 4.87
N LEU A 110 -0.90 -13.24 5.88
CA LEU A 110 -1.08 -12.76 7.24
C LEU A 110 -1.04 -11.23 7.31
N ALA A 111 -0.04 -10.60 6.71
CA ALA A 111 0.07 -9.15 6.76
C ALA A 111 -1.14 -8.45 6.11
N PHE A 112 -1.53 -8.88 4.92
CA PHE A 112 -2.63 -8.23 4.21
C PHE A 112 -3.99 -8.48 4.88
N GLU A 113 -4.22 -9.69 5.39
CA GLU A 113 -5.43 -10.00 6.18
C GLU A 113 -5.51 -9.11 7.43
N LYS A 114 -4.42 -8.98 8.18
CA LYS A 114 -4.41 -8.21 9.43
C LYS A 114 -4.51 -6.71 9.17
N ALA A 115 -3.86 -6.20 8.13
CA ALA A 115 -3.98 -4.79 7.74
C ALA A 115 -5.40 -4.41 7.30
N GLU A 116 -6.10 -5.30 6.62
CA GLU A 116 -7.50 -5.09 6.24
C GLU A 116 -8.41 -5.13 7.47
N LYS A 117 -8.27 -6.15 8.33
CA LYS A 117 -9.13 -6.33 9.51
C LYS A 117 -8.94 -5.25 10.58
N LEU A 118 -7.70 -4.82 10.83
CA LEU A 118 -7.36 -3.92 11.94
C LEU A 118 -7.24 -2.46 11.50
N GLY A 119 -6.68 -2.23 10.31
CA GLY A 119 -6.44 -0.89 9.76
C GLY A 119 -7.39 -0.43 8.67
N ASN A 120 -8.30 -1.31 8.23
CA ASN A 120 -9.15 -1.09 7.05
C ASN A 120 -8.31 -0.71 5.80
N VAL A 121 -7.10 -1.29 5.68
CA VAL A 121 -6.21 -1.07 4.52
C VAL A 121 -6.26 -2.28 3.61
N SER A 122 -6.86 -2.10 2.43
CA SER A 122 -6.87 -3.12 1.40
C SER A 122 -5.47 -3.25 0.74
N PRO A 123 -5.00 -4.47 0.44
CA PRO A 123 -3.72 -4.69 -0.23
C PRO A 123 -3.76 -4.21 -1.68
N LEU A 124 -2.74 -3.45 -2.07
CA LEU A 124 -2.50 -3.04 -3.46
C LEU A 124 -1.67 -4.07 -4.24
N LEU A 125 -1.00 -4.97 -3.53
CA LEU A 125 -0.13 -5.99 -4.11
C LEU A 125 -0.85 -7.33 -4.15
N ASP A 126 -0.81 -7.99 -5.32
CA ASP A 126 -1.32 -9.34 -5.48
C ASP A 126 -0.28 -10.36 -5.00
N ILE A 127 -0.70 -11.32 -4.18
CA ILE A 127 0.17 -12.32 -3.59
C ILE A 127 0.74 -13.26 -4.66
N GLU A 128 -0.04 -13.62 -5.67
CA GLU A 128 0.42 -14.48 -6.76
C GLU A 128 1.52 -13.80 -7.57
N ASP A 129 1.42 -12.49 -7.78
CA ASP A 129 2.48 -11.73 -8.44
C ASP A 129 3.73 -11.61 -7.56
N LEU A 130 3.54 -11.38 -6.24
CA LEU A 130 4.65 -11.37 -5.28
C LEU A 130 5.36 -12.74 -5.18
N MET A 131 4.66 -13.85 -5.40
CA MET A 131 5.25 -15.20 -5.46
C MET A 131 6.07 -15.42 -6.72
N ARG A 132 5.63 -14.87 -7.85
CA ARG A 132 6.33 -15.00 -9.14
C ARG A 132 7.56 -14.11 -9.24
N MET A 133 7.54 -12.97 -8.55
CA MET A 133 8.62 -11.98 -8.62
C MET A 133 9.61 -12.14 -7.46
N LYS A 134 10.90 -12.09 -7.78
CA LYS A 134 11.97 -12.08 -6.76
C LYS A 134 11.95 -10.79 -5.93
N VAL A 135 11.60 -9.67 -6.55
CA VAL A 135 11.58 -8.33 -5.93
C VAL A 135 10.26 -7.64 -6.30
N PRO A 136 9.51 -7.09 -5.34
CA PRO A 136 8.28 -6.34 -5.63
C PRO A 136 8.55 -5.00 -6.32
N ASP A 137 7.58 -4.48 -7.07
CA ASP A 137 7.66 -3.12 -7.65
C ASP A 137 7.68 -2.07 -6.53
N TRP A 138 8.72 -1.24 -6.55
CA TRP A 138 8.96 -0.29 -5.46
C TRP A 138 7.91 0.80 -5.34
N LYS A 139 7.20 1.14 -6.42
CA LYS A 139 6.11 2.13 -6.38
C LYS A 139 4.90 1.52 -5.67
N CYS A 140 4.55 0.28 -5.98
CA CYS A 140 3.46 -0.43 -5.32
C CYS A 140 3.71 -0.57 -3.82
N VAL A 141 4.91 -1.01 -3.43
CA VAL A 141 5.30 -1.08 -2.01
C VAL A 141 5.24 0.30 -1.37
N PHE A 142 5.86 1.32 -1.97
CA PHE A 142 5.86 2.68 -1.43
C PHE A 142 4.43 3.20 -1.20
N THR A 143 3.53 3.03 -2.16
CA THR A 143 2.11 3.42 -2.00
C THR A 143 1.42 2.63 -0.89
N GLN A 144 1.68 1.32 -0.77
CA GLN A 144 1.15 0.52 0.34
C GLN A 144 1.60 1.08 1.70
N ILE A 145 2.87 1.47 1.81
CA ILE A 145 3.43 2.07 3.03
C ILE A 145 2.80 3.43 3.33
N GLN A 146 2.53 4.26 2.33
CA GLN A 146 1.82 5.52 2.53
C GLN A 146 0.40 5.31 3.10
N LEU A 147 -0.28 4.23 2.70
CA LEU A 147 -1.58 3.87 3.28
C LEU A 147 -1.45 3.43 4.73
N TYR A 148 -0.46 2.59 5.05
CA TYR A 148 -0.17 2.16 6.42
C TYR A 148 0.20 3.34 7.32
N TYR A 149 1.09 4.22 6.85
CA TYR A 149 1.44 5.45 7.56
C TYR A 149 0.19 6.28 7.87
N ARG A 150 -0.69 6.51 6.88
CA ARG A 150 -1.91 7.29 7.11
C ARG A 150 -2.83 6.65 8.15
N ARG A 151 -3.03 5.33 8.07
CA ARG A 151 -4.01 4.65 8.94
C ARG A 151 -3.46 4.33 10.33
N PHE A 152 -2.25 3.83 10.42
CA PHE A 152 -1.67 3.44 11.70
C PHE A 152 -1.06 4.63 12.43
N HIS A 153 -0.40 5.57 11.73
CA HIS A 153 0.30 6.65 12.42
C HIS A 153 -0.56 7.91 12.64
N LEU A 154 -1.47 8.24 11.71
CA LEU A 154 -2.25 9.50 11.81
C LEU A 154 -3.64 9.32 12.44
N GLU A 155 -4.26 8.14 12.30
CA GLU A 155 -5.60 7.89 12.84
C GLU A 155 -5.58 7.27 14.26
N GLU A 156 -4.41 6.90 14.80
CA GLU A 156 -4.23 6.49 16.20
C GLU A 156 -4.51 7.59 17.25
N GLY A 157 -4.99 8.76 16.84
CA GLY A 157 -5.40 9.84 17.73
C GLY A 157 -6.91 10.14 17.78
N LYS A 158 -7.74 9.68 16.84
CA LYS A 158 -9.17 10.08 16.76
C LYS A 158 -10.04 9.03 16.05
N ASN A 159 -10.85 8.29 16.82
CA ASN A 159 -12.08 7.59 16.42
C ASN A 159 -12.09 6.88 15.04
N ALA A 160 -11.91 5.56 15.07
CA ALA A 160 -12.01 4.61 13.95
C ALA A 160 -13.42 4.45 13.32
N THR A 161 -14.19 5.53 13.12
CA THR A 161 -15.54 5.46 12.53
C THR A 161 -15.80 6.43 11.38
N VAL A 162 -14.79 7.18 10.92
CA VAL A 162 -14.94 8.01 9.72
C VAL A 162 -13.97 7.54 8.65
N PRO A 163 -14.42 6.84 7.59
CA PRO A 163 -13.57 6.60 6.44
C PRO A 163 -13.10 7.96 5.89
N PRO A 164 -11.82 8.12 5.51
CA PRO A 164 -11.33 9.40 5.00
C PRO A 164 -12.10 9.78 3.73
N THR A 165 -13.08 10.68 3.89
CA THR A 165 -13.76 11.37 2.80
C THR A 165 -12.77 12.32 2.15
N GLY A 166 -11.98 11.77 1.24
CA GLY A 166 -10.92 12.50 0.56
C GLY A 166 -9.87 11.57 -0.01
N ILE A 167 -10.30 10.67 -0.90
CA ILE A 167 -9.81 10.42 -2.27
C ILE A 167 -10.71 9.31 -2.82
N LEU A 168 -11.98 9.64 -3.04
CA LEU A 168 -12.82 8.96 -4.03
C LEU A 168 -13.36 10.10 -4.90
N PRO A 169 -13.17 10.08 -6.23
CA PRO A 169 -13.94 10.98 -7.07
C PRO A 169 -15.42 10.69 -6.79
N LYS A 170 -16.16 11.71 -6.38
CA LYS A 170 -17.62 11.68 -6.30
C LYS A 170 -18.11 11.04 -7.60
N ALA A 171 -18.83 9.92 -7.50
CA ALA A 171 -19.48 9.33 -8.66
C ALA A 171 -20.25 10.45 -9.36
N ALA A 172 -19.98 10.63 -10.66
CA ALA A 172 -20.66 11.62 -11.46
C ALA A 172 -22.18 11.47 -11.27
N PRO A 173 -22.95 12.57 -11.19
CA PRO A 173 -24.40 12.47 -11.23
C PRO A 173 -24.77 11.67 -12.49
N LYS A 174 -25.60 10.63 -12.32
CA LYS A 174 -26.18 9.93 -13.47
C LYS A 174 -26.86 10.98 -14.36
N PRO A 175 -26.73 10.92 -15.69
CA PRO A 175 -27.54 11.75 -16.55
C PRO A 175 -29.00 11.43 -16.28
N GLU A 176 -29.72 12.42 -15.77
CA GLU A 176 -31.17 12.45 -15.72
C GLU A 176 -31.63 12.37 -17.18
N THR A 177 -32.25 11.26 -17.56
CA THR A 177 -32.95 11.14 -18.83
C THR A 177 -34.11 12.11 -18.78
N THR A 178 -33.98 13.23 -19.48
CA THR A 178 -35.11 14.05 -19.90
C THR A 178 -35.90 13.23 -20.91
N ASP A 179 -36.94 12.54 -20.46
CA ASP A 179 -38.03 12.11 -21.34
C ASP A 179 -38.89 13.35 -21.62
N GLU A 180 -38.83 13.82 -22.87
CA GLU A 180 -39.91 14.61 -23.50
C GLU A 180 -41.03 13.67 -23.96
#